data_AF-A0A538PRB3-F1
#
_entry.id   AF-A0A538PRB3-F1
#
_cell.length_a   1.000
_cell.length_b   1.000
_cell.length_c   1.000
_cell.angle_alpha   90.00
_cell.angle_beta   90.00
_cell.angle_gamma   90.00
#
_symmetry.space_group_name_H-M   'P 1'
#
loop_
_entity.id
_entity.type
_entity.pdbx_description
1 polymer ?
#
loop_
_entity_poly.entity_id
_entity_poly.type
_entity_poly.pdbx_seq_one_letter_code
_entity_poly.pdbx_strand_id
1 'polypeptide(L)'
;MIRMQSLMIKTDVLRAIGGFDETLRCCEDDDLGIRLAARGYRIDFIDESLTEMRRGNYDHLFSNWRRIVRGKAAVAIRHRALLERTLGRGATRRRIARAVRKAGAIRGGVVGRMLFAGGWLVGGFDQATD
;
A
#
# COMPACT_ATOMS: atom_id res chain seq x y z
N MET A 1 2.19 1.70 -7.63
CA MET A 1 1.84 2.37 -6.35
C MET A 1 2.13 3.85 -6.55
N ILE A 2 1.14 4.73 -6.42
CA ILE A 2 1.35 6.18 -6.57
C ILE A 2 2.26 6.63 -5.42
N ARG A 3 3.36 7.30 -5.74
CA ARG A 3 4.33 7.78 -4.75
C ARG A 3 3.83 9.13 -4.24
N MET A 4 3.16 9.13 -3.08
CA MET A 4 2.54 10.37 -2.55
C MET A 4 3.53 11.47 -2.16
N GLN A 5 4.81 11.12 -1.97
CA GLN A 5 5.85 12.09 -1.61
C GLN A 5 6.07 13.18 -2.67
N SER A 6 5.71 12.90 -3.92
CA SER A 6 5.83 13.82 -5.05
C SER A 6 4.48 14.08 -5.74
N LEU A 7 3.37 13.71 -5.11
CA LEU A 7 2.05 13.91 -5.69
C LEU A 7 1.56 15.34 -5.43
N MET A 8 1.11 16.01 -6.48
CA MET A 8 0.35 17.26 -6.40
C MET A 8 -1.14 16.98 -6.56
N ILE A 9 -1.97 17.51 -5.67
CA ILE A 9 -3.44 17.37 -5.70
C ILE A 9 -4.06 18.75 -5.60
N LYS A 10 -5.12 19.00 -6.38
CA LYS A 10 -5.90 20.24 -6.24
C LYS A 10 -6.54 20.31 -4.85
N THR A 11 -6.47 21.48 -4.22
CA THR A 11 -6.97 21.70 -2.85
C THR A 11 -8.46 21.39 -2.70
N ASP A 12 -9.27 21.78 -3.67
CA ASP A 12 -10.71 21.51 -3.71
C ASP A 12 -11.01 20.02 -3.77
N VAL A 13 -10.28 19.26 -4.59
CA VAL A 13 -10.39 17.80 -4.66
C VAL A 13 -10.03 17.16 -3.33
N LEU A 14 -8.89 17.53 -2.72
CA LEU A 14 -8.46 16.97 -1.44
C LEU A 14 -9.49 17.22 -0.33
N ARG A 15 -10.08 18.42 -0.28
CA ARG A 15 -11.15 18.76 0.66
C ARG A 15 -12.43 17.98 0.38
N ALA A 16 -12.84 17.88 -0.89
CA ALA A 16 -14.05 17.16 -1.29
C ALA A 16 -13.99 15.67 -0.96
N ILE A 17 -12.80 15.06 -0.96
CA ILE A 17 -12.64 13.65 -0.60
C ILE A 17 -12.51 13.39 0.91
N GLY A 18 -12.43 14.45 1.72
CA GLY A 18 -12.27 14.41 3.17
C GLY A 18 -10.82 14.34 3.67
N GLY A 19 -9.82 14.63 2.83
CA GLY A 19 -8.42 14.59 3.23
C GLY A 19 -7.88 13.18 3.50
N PHE A 20 -6.78 13.11 4.27
CA PHE A 20 -6.21 11.86 4.78
C PHE A 20 -7.04 11.33 5.94
N ASP A 21 -7.07 10.00 6.11
CA ASP A 21 -7.65 9.41 7.30
C ASP A 21 -6.62 9.36 8.44
N GLU A 22 -6.78 10.25 9.41
CA GLU A 22 -5.89 10.39 10.57
C GLU A 22 -5.92 9.19 11.53
N THR A 23 -6.92 8.31 11.41
CA THR A 23 -6.96 7.06 12.19
C THR A 23 -5.96 6.02 11.68
N LEU A 24 -5.48 6.16 10.43
CA LEU A 24 -4.45 5.30 9.86
C LEU A 24 -3.06 5.79 10.28
N ARG A 25 -2.36 4.96 11.07
CA ARG A 25 -0.97 5.23 11.49
C ARG A 25 0.08 4.92 10.42
N CYS A 26 -0.33 4.32 9.30
CA CYS A 26 0.50 3.94 8.17
C CYS A 26 -0.39 3.54 7.00
N CYS A 27 0.07 3.77 5.77
CA CYS A 27 -0.64 3.46 4.53
C CYS A 27 -1.88 4.36 4.29
N GLU A 28 -1.90 5.55 4.90
CA GLU A 28 -2.87 6.60 4.66
C GLU A 28 -2.83 7.11 3.20
N ASP A 29 -1.65 7.05 2.58
CA ASP A 29 -1.42 7.32 1.17
C ASP A 29 -2.15 6.35 0.23
N ASP A 30 -2.05 5.05 0.50
CA ASP A 30 -2.76 4.01 -0.24
C ASP A 30 -4.28 4.21 -0.15
N ASP A 31 -4.79 4.50 1.04
CA ASP A 31 -6.22 4.76 1.27
C ASP A 31 -6.71 5.98 0.47
N LEU A 32 -5.96 7.08 0.53
CA LEU A 32 -6.27 8.30 -0.23
C LEU A 32 -6.31 8.02 -1.73
N GLY A 33 -5.31 7.32 -2.27
CA GLY A 33 -5.23 6.98 -3.69
C GLY A 33 -6.41 6.11 -4.15
N ILE A 34 -6.82 5.13 -3.34
CA ILE A 34 -8.01 4.32 -3.63
C ILE A 34 -9.28 5.18 -3.61
N ARG A 35 -9.45 6.06 -2.63
CA ARG A 35 -10.62 6.95 -2.56
C ARG A 35 -10.70 7.95 -3.72
N LEU A 36 -9.57 8.47 -4.17
CA LEU A 36 -9.49 9.31 -5.37
C LEU A 36 -9.97 8.55 -6.60
N ALA A 37 -9.39 7.40 -6.88
CA ALA A 37 -9.75 6.56 -8.01
C ALA A 37 -11.22 6.09 -7.95
N ALA A 38 -11.70 5.71 -6.75
CA ALA A 38 -13.07 5.27 -6.54
C ALA A 38 -14.11 6.35 -6.82
N ARG A 39 -13.74 7.64 -6.68
CA ARG A 39 -14.58 8.80 -7.02
C ARG A 39 -14.43 9.25 -8.48
N GLY A 40 -13.67 8.52 -9.31
CA GLY A 40 -13.50 8.83 -10.72
C GLY A 40 -12.52 9.96 -11.03
N TYR A 41 -11.74 10.41 -10.04
CA TYR A 41 -10.67 11.36 -10.31
C TYR A 41 -9.57 10.71 -11.15
N ARG A 42 -9.14 11.40 -12.19
CA ARG A 42 -7.98 10.99 -13.00
C ARG A 42 -6.70 11.29 -12.24
N ILE A 43 -5.81 10.30 -12.21
CA ILE A 43 -4.48 10.41 -11.62
C ILE A 43 -3.50 10.19 -12.76
N ASP A 44 -2.70 11.20 -13.04
CA ASP A 44 -1.70 11.18 -14.11
C ASP A 44 -0.29 11.11 -13.53
N PHE A 45 0.69 10.81 -14.38
CA PHE A 45 2.09 10.68 -14.02
C PHE A 45 2.97 11.44 -15.01
N ILE A 46 3.89 12.26 -14.50
CA ILE A 46 4.92 12.92 -15.29
C ILE A 46 6.13 12.00 -15.33
N ASP A 47 6.47 11.51 -16.51
CA ASP A 47 7.64 10.64 -16.74
C ASP A 47 8.94 11.46 -16.83
N GLU A 48 9.15 12.30 -15.82
CA GLU A 48 10.36 13.10 -15.64
C GLU A 48 10.78 13.04 -14.17
N SER A 49 12.10 12.92 -13.93
CA SER A 49 12.65 12.92 -12.59
C SER A 49 12.70 14.34 -12.01
N LEU A 50 11.60 14.78 -11.42
CA LEU A 50 11.48 16.14 -10.83
C LEU A 50 11.97 16.25 -9.38
N THR A 51 12.27 15.12 -8.73
CA THR A 51 12.65 15.10 -7.31
C THR A 51 13.75 14.09 -7.04
N GLU A 52 14.75 14.49 -6.26
CA GLU A 52 15.76 13.58 -5.72
C GLU A 52 15.47 13.27 -4.25
N MET A 53 15.39 11.99 -3.90
CA MET A 53 15.12 11.56 -2.52
C MET A 53 16.39 10.99 -1.88
N ARG A 54 16.96 11.73 -0.93
CA ARG A 54 18.07 11.22 -0.11
C ARG A 54 17.58 10.11 0.82
N ARG A 55 18.07 8.88 0.61
CA ARG A 55 17.86 7.75 1.51
C ARG A 55 19.00 7.67 2.52
N GLY A 56 18.78 8.11 3.75
CA GLY A 56 19.72 7.94 4.87
C GLY A 56 19.36 6.75 5.78
N ASN A 57 20.24 6.46 6.75
CA ASN A 57 20.05 5.44 7.81
C ASN A 57 19.10 5.91 8.93
N TYR A 58 18.00 6.57 8.60
CA TYR A 58 16.99 6.95 9.59
C TYR A 58 16.01 5.80 9.81
N ASP A 59 15.41 5.75 11.01
CA ASP A 59 14.28 4.87 11.32
C ASP A 59 13.21 5.04 10.25
N HIS A 60 13.19 4.12 9.28
CA HIS A 60 12.24 4.16 8.20
C HIS A 60 10.83 4.07 8.81
N LEU A 61 9.86 4.82 8.29
CA LEU A 61 8.43 4.58 8.61
C LEU A 61 8.06 3.08 8.43
N PHE A 62 8.84 2.39 7.59
CA PHE A 62 8.80 0.97 7.26
C PHE A 62 9.75 0.06 8.08
N SER A 63 10.49 0.55 9.08
CA SER A 63 11.34 -0.28 9.94
C SER A 63 10.48 -1.21 10.83
N ASN A 64 9.26 -0.77 11.16
CA ASN A 64 8.30 -1.56 11.90
C ASN A 64 7.40 -2.38 10.96
N TRP A 65 7.86 -3.59 10.62
CA TRP A 65 7.12 -4.53 9.77
C TRP A 65 5.69 -4.80 10.24
N ARG A 66 5.42 -4.81 11.56
CA ARG A 66 4.07 -5.04 12.11
C ARG A 66 3.12 -3.91 11.72
N ARG A 67 3.61 -2.67 11.77
CA ARG A 67 2.84 -1.49 11.39
C ARG A 67 2.45 -1.53 9.92
N ILE A 68 3.37 -1.95 9.05
CA ILE A 68 3.10 -2.13 7.60
C ILE A 68 2.01 -3.17 7.37
N VAL A 69 2.14 -4.36 7.98
CA VAL A 69 1.17 -5.45 7.78
C VAL A 69 -0.22 -4.99 8.24
N ARG A 70 -0.31 -4.38 9.42
CA ARG A 70 -1.58 -3.86 9.93
C ARG A 70 -2.17 -2.76 9.03
N GLY A 71 -1.36 -1.79 8.60
CA GLY A 71 -1.82 -0.71 7.72
C GLY A 71 -2.32 -1.23 6.38
N LYS A 72 -1.51 -2.04 5.68
CA LYS A 72 -1.90 -2.65 4.40
C LYS A 72 -3.14 -3.55 4.55
N ALA A 73 -3.27 -4.29 5.65
CA ALA A 73 -4.44 -5.11 5.91
C ALA A 73 -5.70 -4.27 6.18
N ALA A 74 -5.60 -3.24 7.01
CA ALA A 74 -6.70 -2.32 7.29
C ALA A 74 -7.24 -1.69 6.01
N VAL A 75 -6.36 -1.17 5.15
CA VAL A 75 -6.73 -0.61 3.85
C VAL A 75 -7.36 -1.67 2.93
N ALA A 76 -6.78 -2.87 2.85
CA ALA A 76 -7.29 -3.94 1.99
C ALA A 76 -8.67 -4.46 2.44
N ILE A 77 -8.94 -4.48 3.74
CA ILE A 77 -10.24 -4.87 4.31
C ILE A 77 -11.25 -3.77 4.06
N ARG A 78 -10.89 -2.51 4.36
CA ARG A 78 -11.76 -1.34 4.14
C ARG A 78 -12.26 -1.25 2.71
N HIS A 79 -11.37 -1.47 1.75
CA HIS A 79 -11.68 -1.37 0.32
C HIS A 79 -11.99 -2.72 -0.34
N ARG A 80 -12.35 -3.74 0.44
CA ARG A 80 -12.55 -5.12 -0.06
C ARG A 80 -13.49 -5.18 -1.25
N ALA A 81 -14.67 -4.59 -1.16
CA ALA A 81 -15.66 -4.67 -2.24
C ALA A 81 -15.11 -4.11 -3.57
N LEU A 82 -14.42 -2.96 -3.50
CA LEU A 82 -13.81 -2.34 -4.67
C LEU A 82 -12.65 -3.19 -5.23
N LEU A 83 -11.81 -3.73 -4.36
CA LEU A 83 -10.66 -4.56 -4.75
C LEU A 83 -11.10 -5.85 -5.43
N GLU A 84 -12.07 -6.55 -4.85
CA GLU A 84 -12.58 -7.81 -5.38
C GLU A 84 -13.31 -7.60 -6.70
N ARG A 85 -14.01 -6.46 -6.85
CA ARG A 85 -14.67 -6.07 -8.11
C ARG A 85 -13.68 -5.74 -9.23
N THR A 86 -12.58 -5.05 -8.91
CA THR A 86 -11.64 -4.53 -9.92
C THR A 86 -10.50 -5.49 -10.25
N LEU A 87 -9.97 -6.20 -9.25
CA LEU A 87 -8.81 -7.09 -9.38
C LEU A 87 -9.19 -8.58 -9.28
N GLY A 88 -10.49 -8.87 -9.24
CA GLY A 88 -11.04 -10.22 -9.18
C GLY A 88 -11.04 -10.85 -7.79
N ARG A 89 -11.67 -12.03 -7.71
CA ARG A 89 -11.85 -12.76 -6.45
C ARG A 89 -10.51 -13.10 -5.78
N GLY A 90 -10.43 -12.86 -4.47
CA GLY A 90 -9.24 -13.07 -3.65
C GLY A 90 -8.25 -11.90 -3.63
N ALA A 91 -8.52 -10.78 -4.31
CA ALA A 91 -7.63 -9.62 -4.37
C ALA A 91 -7.27 -9.05 -2.99
N THR A 92 -8.22 -8.98 -2.06
CA THR A 92 -7.96 -8.53 -0.69
C THR A 92 -6.99 -9.47 0.02
N ARG A 93 -7.21 -10.79 -0.09
CA ARG A 93 -6.33 -11.81 0.49
C ARG A 93 -4.92 -11.70 -0.09
N ARG A 94 -4.79 -11.54 -1.41
CA ARG A 94 -3.50 -11.39 -2.10
C ARG A 94 -2.75 -10.12 -1.67
N ARG A 95 -3.44 -9.00 -1.48
CA ARG A 95 -2.82 -7.76 -0.96
C ARG A 95 -2.28 -7.94 0.46
N ILE A 96 -3.03 -8.58 1.34
CA ILE A 96 -2.58 -8.88 2.70
C ILE A 96 -1.37 -9.82 2.67
N ALA A 97 -1.44 -10.88 1.87
CA ALA A 97 -0.35 -11.83 1.69
C ALA A 97 0.94 -11.17 1.18
N ARG A 98 0.85 -10.25 0.20
CA ARG A 98 1.99 -9.44 -0.26
C ARG A 98 2.58 -8.57 0.86
N ALA A 99 1.75 -7.97 1.70
CA ALA A 99 2.22 -7.18 2.85
C ALA A 99 2.97 -8.06 3.87
N VAL A 100 2.48 -9.26 4.15
CA VAL A 100 3.14 -10.25 5.01
C VAL A 100 4.48 -10.69 4.43
N ARG A 101 4.56 -10.95 3.11
CA ARG A 101 5.84 -11.26 2.43
C ARG A 101 6.85 -10.12 2.57
N LYS A 102 6.43 -8.88 2.29
CA LYS A 102 7.27 -7.69 2.45
C LYS A 102 7.77 -7.53 3.89
N ALA A 103 6.92 -7.78 4.87
CA ALA A 103 7.31 -7.79 6.28
C ALA A 103 8.33 -8.88 6.63
N GLY A 104 8.17 -10.09 6.07
CA GLY A 104 9.15 -11.16 6.20
C GLY A 104 10.54 -10.76 5.69
N ALA A 105 10.58 -10.13 4.51
CA ALA A 105 11.82 -9.62 3.91
C ALA A 105 12.47 -8.51 4.76
N ILE A 106 11.67 -7.59 5.32
CA ILE A 106 12.17 -6.51 6.19
C ILE A 106 12.69 -7.06 7.53
N ARG A 107 12.01 -8.04 8.13
CA ARG A 107 12.36 -8.57 9.45
C ARG A 107 13.62 -9.43 9.43
N GLY A 108 13.84 -10.19 8.35
CA GLY A 108 14.94 -11.15 8.22
C GLY A 108 14.92 -12.27 9.28
N GLY A 109 15.97 -13.09 9.30
CA GLY A 109 16.13 -14.19 10.26
C GLY A 109 15.11 -15.32 10.09
N VAL A 110 14.97 -16.18 11.11
CA VAL A 110 14.04 -17.33 11.09
C VAL A 110 12.58 -16.86 11.04
N VAL A 111 12.22 -15.89 11.87
CA VAL A 111 10.87 -15.31 11.93
C VAL A 111 10.49 -14.65 10.60
N GLY A 112 11.41 -13.91 9.97
CA GLY A 112 11.16 -13.29 8.67
C GLY A 112 10.92 -14.32 7.57
N ARG A 113 11.70 -15.42 7.55
CA ARG A 113 11.50 -16.54 6.62
C ARG A 113 10.14 -17.22 6.79
N MET A 114 9.71 -17.45 8.04
CA MET A 114 8.38 -18.00 8.34
C MET A 114 7.25 -17.09 7.85
N LEU A 115 7.34 -15.77 8.10
CA LEU A 115 6.38 -14.81 7.59
C LEU A 115 6.33 -14.80 6.06
N PHE A 116 7.49 -14.81 5.41
CA PHE A 116 7.57 -14.84 3.95
C PHE A 116 6.89 -16.08 3.36
N ALA A 117 7.18 -17.27 3.91
CA ALA A 117 6.55 -18.52 3.50
C ALA A 117 5.04 -18.54 3.77
N GLY A 118 4.59 -18.09 4.94
CA GLY A 118 3.17 -17.97 5.28
C GLY A 118 2.41 -17.04 4.32
N GLY A 119 3.06 -15.96 3.87
CA GLY A 119 2.52 -15.08 2.84
C GLY A 119 2.28 -15.78 1.50
N TRP A 120 3.12 -16.74 1.10
CA TRP A 120 2.89 -17.56 -0.11
C TRP A 120 1.71 -18.50 0.06
N LEU A 121 1.61 -19.19 1.20
CA LEU A 121 0.52 -20.13 1.47
C LEU A 121 -0.85 -19.43 1.42
N VAL A 122 -0.96 -18.22 1.97
CA VAL A 122 -2.21 -17.44 1.97
C VAL A 122 -2.45 -16.75 0.62
N GLY A 123 -1.39 -16.29 -0.05
CA GLY A 123 -1.46 -15.52 -1.29
C GLY A 123 -1.71 -16.36 -2.53
N GLY A 124 -1.29 -17.62 -2.53
CA GLY A 124 -1.15 -18.43 -3.74
C GLY A 124 0.13 -18.07 -4.51
N PHE A 125 0.50 -18.94 -5.46
CA PHE A 125 1.63 -18.71 -6.35
C PHE A 125 1.24 -17.82 -7.54
N ASP A 126 0.84 -16.58 -7.27
CA ASP A 126 0.60 -15.65 -8.37
C ASP A 126 1.94 -15.15 -8.92
N GLN A 127 2.17 -15.42 -10.21
CA GLN A 127 3.23 -14.78 -10.98
C GLN A 127 3.08 -13.27 -10.82
N ALA A 128 4.21 -12.60 -10.57
CA ALA A 128 4.26 -11.16 -10.61
C ALA A 128 3.77 -10.73 -12.01
N THR A 129 2.57 -10.19 -12.10
CA THR A 129 2.24 -9.29 -13.20
C THR A 129 3.03 -8.02 -12.90
N ASP A 130 4.02 -7.80 -13.76
CA ASP A 130 4.90 -6.62 -13.82
C ASP A 130 4.10 -5.30 -13.83
#